data_AF-A0A0L0EYP9-F1
#
_entry.id   AF-A0A0L0EYP9-F1
#
_cell.length_a   1.000
_cell.length_b   1.000
_cell.length_c   1.000
_cell.angle_alpha   90.00
_cell.angle_beta   90.00
_cell.angle_gamma   90.00
#
_symmetry.space_group_name_H-M   'P 1'
#
loop_
_entity.id
_entity.type
_entity.pdbx_description
1 polymer ?
#
loop_
_entity_poly.entity_id
_entity_poly.type
_entity_poly.pdbx_seq_one_letter_code
_entity_poly.pdbx_strand_id
1 'polypeptide(L)'
;MNLDLQGAPYGYTPFCADRDDMAQYRFWDTGYWKTHLGEHMKYHISALYVIDLLHFRQLATGDILRGNYHQLSADPNSLANLDQ
;
A
#
# COMPACT_ATOMS: atom_id res chain seq x y z
N MET A 1 3.88 23.41 2.43
CA MET A 1 4.51 22.42 1.53
C MET A 1 3.46 21.98 0.53
N ASN A 2 3.80 21.96 -0.76
CA ASN A 2 3.00 21.31 -1.80
C ASN A 2 3.78 20.08 -2.24
N LEU A 3 3.24 18.88 -2.03
CA LEU A 3 3.89 17.62 -2.39
C LEU A 3 3.44 17.24 -3.79
N ASP A 4 4.38 17.10 -4.72
CA ASP A 4 4.10 16.64 -6.08
C ASP A 4 3.91 15.12 -6.09
N LEU A 5 2.68 14.67 -6.36
CA LEU A 5 2.32 13.25 -6.46
C LEU A 5 2.57 12.66 -7.85
N GLN A 6 3.08 13.44 -8.81
CA GLN A 6 3.42 12.99 -10.16
C GLN A 6 2.22 12.30 -10.87
N GLY A 7 1.00 12.79 -10.60
CA GLY A 7 -0.24 12.22 -11.13
C GLY A 7 -0.78 11.01 -10.37
N ALA A 8 -0.16 10.59 -9.26
CA ALA A 8 -0.72 9.55 -8.41
C ALA A 8 -1.93 10.07 -7.60
N PRO A 9 -3.01 9.27 -7.45
CA PRO A 9 -4.19 9.68 -6.69
C PRO A 9 -3.98 9.68 -5.17
N TYR A 10 -2.94 9.00 -4.67
CA TYR A 10 -2.54 8.99 -3.28
C TYR A 10 -1.04 8.67 -3.14
N GLY A 11 -0.44 9.06 -2.01
CA GLY A 11 0.95 8.79 -1.67
C GLY A 11 1.10 8.33 -0.23
N TYR A 12 2.00 7.37 0.00
CA TYR A 12 2.28 6.78 1.31
C TYR A 12 3.77 6.81 1.61
N THR A 13 4.10 6.72 2.90
CA THR A 13 5.50 6.58 3.35
C THR A 13 5.90 5.09 3.33
N PRO A 14 7.04 4.71 2.73
CA PRO A 14 7.51 3.33 2.76
C PRO A 14 8.01 2.93 4.16
N PHE A 15 8.02 1.63 4.45
CA PHE A 15 8.67 1.11 5.65
C PHE A 15 10.18 1.36 5.62
N CYS A 16 10.76 1.72 6.77
CA CYS A 16 12.21 1.91 6.89
C CYS A 16 12.96 0.57 6.86
N ALA A 17 14.10 0.54 6.17
CA ALA A 17 14.98 -0.63 6.08
C ALA A 17 16.41 -0.34 6.59
N ASP A 18 16.58 0.74 7.35
CA ASP A 18 17.85 1.25 7.87
C ASP A 18 18.36 0.51 9.13
N ARG A 19 17.53 -0.37 9.71
CA ARG A 19 17.84 -1.17 10.89
C ARG A 19 18.01 -2.64 10.56
N ASP A 20 19.25 -3.11 10.53
CA ASP A 20 19.60 -4.50 10.16
C ASP A 20 19.18 -5.52 11.23
N ASP A 21 19.24 -5.13 12.51
CA ASP A 21 18.79 -5.92 13.66
C ASP A 21 17.29 -6.24 13.63
N MET A 22 16.51 -5.45 12.88
CA MET A 22 15.07 -5.65 12.70
C MET A 22 14.72 -6.48 11.45
N ALA A 23 15.70 -6.94 10.68
CA ALA A 23 15.47 -7.61 9.40
C ALA A 23 14.58 -8.86 9.50
N GLN A 24 14.72 -9.63 10.58
CA GLN A 24 13.91 -10.84 10.81
C GLN A 24 12.39 -10.58 10.97
N TYR A 25 11.99 -9.34 11.29
CA TYR A 25 10.59 -8.97 11.44
C TYR A 25 9.98 -8.41 10.15
N ARG A 26 10.79 -8.19 9.11
CA ARG A 26 10.34 -7.69 7.81
C ARG A 26 9.74 -8.82 6.99
N PHE A 27 8.52 -9.20 7.35
CA PHE A 27 7.80 -10.27 6.65
C PHE A 27 7.59 -9.98 5.16
N TRP A 28 7.58 -8.71 4.75
CA TRP A 28 7.42 -8.31 3.35
C TRP A 28 8.67 -8.56 2.48
N ASP A 29 9.85 -8.76 3.08
CA ASP A 29 11.11 -9.03 2.35
C ASP A 29 11.21 -10.48 1.86
N THR A 30 10.22 -11.34 2.17
CA THR A 30 10.22 -12.76 1.80
C THR A 30 8.86 -13.24 1.31
N GLY A 31 8.84 -14.45 0.73
CA GLY A 31 7.61 -15.18 0.40
C GLY A 31 6.67 -14.44 -0.56
N TYR A 32 5.38 -14.42 -0.19
CA TYR A 32 4.30 -13.85 -0.99
C TYR A 32 4.53 -12.38 -1.30
N TRP A 33 4.77 -11.55 -0.28
CA TRP A 33 4.91 -10.11 -0.42
C TRP A 33 6.09 -9.71 -1.30
N LYS A 34 7.25 -10.36 -1.13
CA LYS A 34 8.41 -10.13 -2.00
C LYS A 34 8.07 -10.38 -3.47
N THR A 35 7.39 -11.50 -3.74
CA THR A 35 6.98 -11.88 -5.11
C THR A 35 5.94 -10.91 -5.67
N HIS A 36 4.97 -10.52 -4.85
CA HIS A 36 3.88 -9.64 -5.26
C HIS A 36 4.33 -8.20 -5.53
N LEU A 37 5.24 -7.66 -4.69
CA LEU A 37 5.76 -6.30 -4.82
C LEU A 37 6.83 -6.19 -5.93
N GLY A 38 7.55 -7.27 -6.21
CA GLY A 38 8.62 -7.28 -7.19
C GLY A 38 9.77 -6.31 -6.82
N GLU A 39 10.44 -5.76 -7.82
CA GLU A 39 11.62 -4.91 -7.61
C GLU A 39 11.28 -3.41 -7.46
N HIS A 40 10.09 -3.00 -7.90
CA HIS A 40 9.74 -1.58 -8.04
C HIS A 40 8.80 -1.07 -6.95
N MET A 41 8.04 -1.96 -6.30
CA MET A 41 7.11 -1.57 -5.24
C MET A 41 7.74 -1.72 -3.87
N LYS A 42 7.49 -0.73 -3.01
CA LYS A 42 7.85 -0.78 -1.59
C LYS A 42 6.66 -1.23 -0.76
N TYR A 43 6.93 -1.84 0.39
CA TYR A 43 5.91 -2.06 1.40
C TYR A 43 5.65 -0.74 2.15
N HIS A 44 4.44 -0.19 2.06
CA HIS A 44 4.07 1.12 2.60
C HIS A 44 3.42 1.02 3.98
N ILE A 45 3.42 2.11 4.74
CA ILE A 45 2.79 2.21 6.07
C ILE A 45 1.54 3.10 5.97
N SER A 46 0.38 2.60 6.43
CA SER A 46 -0.90 3.32 6.40
C SER A 46 -1.04 4.45 7.43
N ALA A 47 -0.08 4.60 8.35
CA ALA A 47 -0.10 5.59 9.43
C ALA A 47 -0.01 7.05 8.95
N LEU A 48 0.56 7.30 7.77
CA LEU A 48 0.64 8.63 7.17
C LEU A 48 0.55 8.55 5.64
N TYR A 49 -0.41 9.28 5.09
CA TYR A 49 -0.66 9.34 3.66
C TYR A 49 -1.27 10.67 3.24
N VAL A 50 -1.27 10.92 1.94
CA VAL A 50 -1.96 12.03 1.29
C VAL A 50 -2.85 11.49 0.17
N ILE A 51 -3.98 12.14 -0.06
CA ILE A 51 -4.91 11.81 -1.15
C ILE A 51 -5.17 13.08 -1.95
N ASP A 52 -4.91 13.02 -3.26
CA ASP A 52 -5.44 14.01 -4.20
C ASP A 52 -6.90 13.66 -4.48
N LEU A 53 -7.83 14.30 -3.76
CA LEU A 53 -9.26 13.99 -3.87
C LEU A 53 -9.83 14.28 -5.27
N LEU A 54 -9.28 15.23 -6.02
CA LEU A 54 -9.76 15.52 -7.37
C LEU A 54 -9.33 14.38 -8.30
N HIS A 55 -8.05 14.02 -8.27
CA HIS A 55 -7.52 12.97 -9.12
C HIS A 55 -8.08 11.58 -8.75
N PHE A 56 -8.20 11.29 -7.45
CA PHE A 56 -8.80 10.06 -6.93
C PHE A 56 -10.23 9.84 -7.43
N ARG A 57 -11.04 10.91 -7.51
CA ARG A 57 -12.40 10.86 -8.07
C ARG A 57 -12.39 10.73 -9.58
N GLN A 58 -11.53 11.48 -10.28
CA GLN A 58 -11.40 11.41 -11.74
C GLN A 58 -11.06 10.00 -12.22
N LEU A 59 -10.21 9.29 -11.48
CA LEU A 59 -9.79 7.92 -11.80
C LEU A 59 -10.73 6.84 -11.24
N ALA A 60 -11.82 7.21 -10.56
CA ALA A 60 -12.71 6.29 -9.85
C ALA A 60 -11.97 5.31 -8.92
N THR A 61 -10.86 5.75 -8.31
CA THR A 61 -9.96 4.89 -7.52
C THR A 61 -10.70 4.21 -6.37
N GLY A 62 -11.67 4.90 -5.75
CA GLY A 62 -12.47 4.34 -4.66
C GLY A 62 -13.33 3.13 -5.07
N ASP A 63 -13.84 3.10 -6.30
CA ASP A 63 -14.64 1.97 -6.79
C ASP A 63 -13.76 0.75 -7.08
N ILE A 64 -12.56 0.99 -7.62
CA ILE A 64 -11.56 -0.06 -7.82
C ILE A 64 -11.18 -0.69 -6.48
N LEU A 65 -10.88 0.12 -5.47
CA LEU A 65 -10.54 -0.38 -4.12
C LEU A 65 -11.69 -1.19 -3.51
N ARG A 66 -12.94 -0.72 -3.61
CA ARG A 66 -14.12 -1.46 -3.13
C ARG A 66 -14.33 -2.79 -3.86
N GLY A 67 -14.09 -2.83 -5.16
CA GLY A 67 -14.18 -4.06 -5.96
C GLY A 67 -13.16 -5.11 -5.53
N ASN A 68 -11.90 -4.71 -5.33
CA ASN A 68 -10.84 -5.59 -4.83
C ASN A 68 -11.16 -6.09 -3.41
N TYR A 69 -11.58 -5.18 -2.52
CA TYR A 69 -12.02 -5.55 -1.17
C TYR A 69 -13.13 -6.60 -1.21
N HIS A 70 -14.17 -6.39 -2.03
CA HIS A 70 -15.29 -7.33 -2.12
C HIS A 70 -14.84 -8.74 -2.52
N GLN A 71 -13.91 -8.86 -3.48
CA GLN A 71 -13.36 -10.15 -3.91
C GLN A 71 -12.52 -10.82 -2.82
N LEU A 72 -11.65 -10.07 -2.14
CA LEU A 72 -10.74 -10.61 -1.12
C LEU A 72 -11.45 -10.95 0.20
N SER A 73 -12.47 -10.17 0.56
CA SER A 73 -13.20 -10.29 1.84
C SER A 73 -13.95 -11.61 2.02
N ALA A 74 -14.06 -12.43 0.98
CA ALA A 74 -14.64 -13.77 1.07
C ALA A 74 -13.79 -14.73 1.93
N ASP A 75 -12.47 -14.59 1.93
CA ASP A 75 -11.59 -15.31 2.85
C ASP A 75 -11.27 -14.43 4.07
N PRO A 76 -11.66 -14.82 5.30
CA PRO A 76 -11.42 -14.02 6.50
C PRO A 76 -9.93 -13.83 6.85
N ASN A 77 -9.03 -14.63 6.28
CA ASN A 77 -7.59 -14.54 6.56
C ASN A 77 -6.80 -13.75 5.51
N SER A 78 -7.46 -13.25 4.47
CA SER A 78 -6.79 -12.59 3.33
C SER A 78 -6.32 -11.17 3.63
N LEU A 79 -7.00 -10.47 4.55
CA LEU A 79 -6.81 -9.04 4.83
C LEU A 79 -6.39 -8.85 6.29
N ALA A 80 -5.12 -9.13 6.59
CA ALA A 80 -4.59 -9.02 7.95
C ALA A 80 -4.75 -7.60 8.54
N ASN A 81 -4.42 -6.57 7.74
CA ASN A 81 -4.64 -5.16 8.03
C ASN A 81 -5.17 -4.49 6.76
N LEU A 82 -6.49 -4.30 6.64
CA LEU A 82 -7.12 -3.81 5.40
C LEU A 82 -6.68 -2.40 4.98
N ASP A 83 -6.26 -1.58 5.93
CA ASP A 83 -5.86 -0.20 5.70
C ASP A 83 -4.45 -0.05 5.10
N GLN A 84 -3.63 -1.12 5.12
CA GLN A 84 -2.24 -1.14 4.65
C GLN A 84 -2.07 -1.96 3.37
#